data_AF-A0A9D5HDA6-F1
#
_entry.id   AF-A0A9D5HDA6-F1
#
_cell.length_a   1.000
_cell.length_b   1.000
_cell.length_c   1.000
_cell.angle_alpha   90.00
_cell.angle_beta   90.00
_cell.angle_gamma   90.00
#
_symmetry.space_group_name_H-M   'P 1'
#
loop_
_entity.id
_entity.type
_entity.pdbx_description
1 polymer ?
#
loop_
_entity_poly.entity_id
_entity_poly.type
_entity_poly.pdbx_seq_one_letter_code
_entity_poly.pdbx_strand_id
1 'polypeptide(L)'
;MQHLSESSHSLAPPVPAPVLHHTFGLPDFSQELRCFQTVTCFQAVVNNLEDAHELIDKAISMELKERKPVYVSISCNFPAIPHPTFSREPVPFFLAPKP
;
A
#
# COMPACT_ATOMS: atom_id res chain seq x y z
N MET A 1 32.76 -13.85 38.79
CA MET A 1 32.82 -12.59 38.03
C MET A 1 32.73 -12.93 36.55
N GLN A 2 31.53 -12.89 35.99
CA GLN A 2 31.33 -13.04 34.55
C GLN A 2 31.63 -11.69 33.89
N HIS A 3 32.62 -11.67 33.01
CA HIS A 3 32.94 -10.53 32.17
C HIS A 3 31.85 -10.43 31.09
N LEU A 4 31.05 -9.36 31.14
CA LEU A 4 30.13 -8.98 30.09
C LEU A 4 30.96 -8.53 28.88
N SER A 5 30.94 -9.30 27.80
CA SER A 5 31.42 -8.85 26.50
C SER A 5 30.34 -7.97 25.86
N GLU A 6 30.53 -6.66 25.88
CA GLU A 6 29.72 -5.73 25.09
C GLU A 6 29.94 -6.04 23.60
N SER A 7 28.91 -6.59 22.95
CA SER A 7 28.92 -6.77 21.50
C SER A 7 28.91 -5.39 20.85
N SER A 8 29.95 -5.08 20.11
CA SER A 8 30.12 -3.84 19.36
C SER A 8 29.12 -3.82 18.20
N HIS A 9 27.87 -3.42 18.47
CA HIS A 9 26.94 -3.08 17.41
C HIS A 9 27.51 -1.87 16.67
N SER A 10 27.80 -2.07 15.38
CA SER A 10 28.32 -1.05 14.47
C SER A 10 27.45 0.21 14.51
N LEU A 11 28.01 1.31 15.01
CA LEU A 11 27.45 2.66 15.03
C LEU A 11 27.56 3.33 13.64
N ALA A 12 27.17 2.63 12.57
CA ALA A 12 27.00 3.31 11.30
C ALA A 12 25.88 4.36 11.48
N PRO A 13 26.08 5.63 11.08
CA PRO A 13 25.01 6.61 11.17
C PRO A 13 23.81 6.09 10.37
N PRO A 14 22.57 6.31 10.84
CA PRO A 14 21.39 5.87 10.12
C PRO A 14 21.44 6.46 8.71
N VAL A 15 21.41 5.59 7.71
CA VAL A 15 21.32 6.01 6.31
C VAL A 15 20.05 6.86 6.19
N PRO A 16 20.13 8.10 5.69
CA PRO A 16 18.95 8.93 5.54
C PRO A 16 17.95 8.20 4.65
N ALA A 17 16.70 8.15 5.09
CA ALA A 17 15.63 7.52 4.33
C ALA A 17 15.52 8.17 2.92
N PRO A 18 15.21 7.39 1.88
CA PRO A 18 15.24 7.87 0.50
C PRO A 18 14.18 8.94 0.25
N VAL A 19 14.54 9.96 -0.52
CA VAL A 19 13.60 10.94 -1.08
C VAL A 19 13.28 10.53 -2.52
N LEU A 20 12.00 10.48 -2.88
CA LEU A 20 11.55 10.09 -4.21
C LEU A 20 11.12 11.31 -5.04
N HIS A 21 11.23 11.21 -6.37
CA HIS A 21 11.08 12.32 -7.30
C HIS A 21 9.63 12.82 -7.52
N HIS A 22 8.64 12.20 -6.89
CA HIS A 22 7.24 12.64 -6.89
C HIS A 22 6.69 12.81 -5.46
N THR A 23 7.54 13.27 -4.54
CA THR A 23 7.14 13.64 -3.18
C THR A 23 7.56 15.08 -2.86
N PHE A 24 7.16 15.57 -1.68
CA PHE A 24 7.49 16.92 -1.20
C PHE A 24 8.93 17.06 -0.69
N GLY A 25 9.87 16.24 -1.17
CA GLY A 25 11.28 16.30 -0.76
C GLY A 25 11.57 15.75 0.64
N LEU A 26 10.58 15.10 1.28
CA LEU A 26 10.69 14.45 2.58
C LEU A 26 10.50 12.93 2.43
N PRO A 27 11.18 12.12 3.26
CA PRO A 27 10.98 10.66 3.29
C PRO A 27 9.70 10.26 4.06
N ASP A 28 8.60 10.98 3.82
CA ASP A 28 7.25 10.69 4.33
C ASP A 28 6.31 10.41 3.16
N PHE A 29 6.06 9.13 2.90
CA PHE A 29 5.18 8.67 1.82
C PHE A 29 3.70 8.62 2.22
N SER A 30 3.33 9.00 3.44
CA SER A 30 1.95 8.98 3.92
C SER A 30 1.19 10.29 3.67
N GLN A 31 1.84 11.30 3.08
CA GLN A 31 1.25 12.61 2.82
C GLN A 31 0.02 12.52 1.90
N GLU A 32 0.14 11.80 0.79
CA GLU A 32 -0.97 11.57 -0.14
C GLU A 32 -2.12 10.84 0.55
N LEU A 33 -1.82 9.78 1.33
CA LEU A 33 -2.82 9.05 2.11
C LEU A 33 -3.62 9.98 3.03
N ARG A 34 -2.94 10.90 3.73
CA ARG A 34 -3.59 11.88 4.60
C ARG A 34 -4.48 12.85 3.83
N CYS A 35 -4.13 13.24 2.61
CA CYS A 35 -4.97 14.11 1.78
C CYS A 35 -6.34 13.46 1.46
N PHE A 36 -6.38 12.13 1.31
CA PHE A 36 -7.62 11.41 0.97
C PHE A 36 -8.37 10.83 2.18
N GLN A 37 -7.75 10.80 3.38
CA GLN A 37 -8.35 10.26 4.61
C GLN A 37 -9.77 10.76 4.89
N THR A 38 -10.01 12.06 4.73
CA THR A 38 -11.30 12.66 5.09
C THR A 38 -12.39 12.47 4.04
N VAL A 39 -12.04 12.06 2.82
CA VAL A 39 -12.97 11.95 1.69
C VAL A 39 -13.24 10.51 1.27
N THR A 40 -12.57 9.52 1.86
CA THR A 40 -12.75 8.09 1.54
C THR A 40 -13.33 7.28 2.70
N CYS A 41 -14.10 6.24 2.41
CA CYS A 41 -14.63 5.32 3.45
C CYS A 41 -13.64 4.23 3.87
N PHE A 42 -12.61 3.99 3.06
CA PHE A 42 -11.53 3.04 3.35
C PHE A 42 -10.30 3.40 2.52
N GLN A 43 -9.11 3.09 3.04
CA GLN A 43 -7.86 3.25 2.32
C GLN A 43 -6.99 1.99 2.42
N ALA A 44 -6.58 1.46 1.28
CA ALA A 44 -5.65 0.33 1.16
C ALA A 44 -4.28 0.82 0.72
N VAL A 45 -3.23 0.43 1.45
CA VAL A 45 -1.83 0.64 1.05
C VAL A 45 -1.19 -0.72 0.87
N VAL A 46 -0.97 -1.11 -0.38
CA VAL A 46 -0.43 -2.41 -0.77
C VAL A 46 1.09 -2.29 -0.91
N ASN A 47 1.79 -2.56 0.20
CA ASN A 47 3.26 -2.60 0.28
C ASN A 47 3.82 -4.01 0.57
N ASN A 48 2.95 -4.99 0.73
CA ASN A 48 3.25 -6.42 0.81
C ASN A 48 2.38 -7.18 -0.19
N LEU A 49 2.96 -8.11 -0.95
CA LEU A 49 2.26 -8.83 -2.01
C LEU A 49 1.26 -9.85 -1.44
N GLU A 50 1.62 -10.53 -0.35
CA GLU A 50 0.75 -11.48 0.34
C GLU A 50 -0.57 -10.87 0.81
N ASP A 51 -0.55 -9.61 1.22
CA ASP A 51 -1.73 -8.88 1.72
C ASP A 51 -2.54 -8.22 0.58
N ALA A 52 -2.01 -8.21 -0.65
CA ALA A 52 -2.57 -7.46 -1.77
C ALA A 52 -4.00 -7.87 -2.09
N HIS A 53 -4.25 -9.19 -2.12
CA HIS A 53 -5.58 -9.72 -2.41
C HIS A 53 -6.62 -9.27 -1.37
N GLU A 54 -6.33 -9.45 -0.08
CA GLU A 54 -7.26 -9.08 0.99
C GLU A 54 -7.53 -7.56 1.03
N LEU A 55 -6.48 -6.75 0.88
CA LEU A 55 -6.61 -5.29 0.93
C LEU A 55 -7.44 -4.74 -0.24
N ILE A 56 -7.28 -5.29 -1.44
CA ILE A 56 -8.03 -4.87 -2.64
C ILE A 56 -9.49 -5.30 -2.53
N ASP A 57 -9.76 -6.56 -2.18
CA ASP A 57 -11.13 -7.06 -2.01
C ASP A 57 -11.89 -6.30 -0.92
N LYS A 58 -11.20 -5.96 0.18
CA LYS A 58 -11.77 -5.16 1.25
C LYS A 58 -12.06 -3.73 0.78
N ALA A 59 -11.18 -3.11 0.00
CA ALA A 59 -11.42 -1.78 -0.54
C ALA A 59 -12.67 -1.75 -1.42
N ILE A 60 -12.80 -2.68 -2.36
CA ILE A 60 -13.98 -2.79 -3.24
C ILE A 60 -15.25 -3.07 -2.41
N SER A 61 -15.17 -3.99 -1.44
CA SER A 61 -16.29 -4.31 -0.56
C SER A 61 -16.77 -3.11 0.25
N MET A 62 -15.83 -2.29 0.75
CA MET A 62 -16.15 -1.07 1.48
C MET A 62 -16.75 0.01 0.57
N GLU A 63 -16.25 0.16 -0.65
CA GLU A 63 -16.81 1.07 -1.65
C GLU A 63 -18.28 0.74 -1.95
N LEU A 64 -18.55 -0.54 -2.25
CA LEU A 64 -19.89 -1.02 -2.57
C LEU A 64 -20.85 -0.92 -1.38
N LYS A 65 -20.39 -1.28 -0.19
CA LYS A 65 -21.19 -1.24 1.04
C LYS A 65 -21.56 0.18 1.45
N GLU A 66 -20.58 1.09 1.46
CA GLU A 66 -20.75 2.45 1.95
C GLU A 66 -21.25 3.42 0.86
N ARG A 67 -21.19 3.01 -0.41
CA ARG A 67 -21.45 3.86 -1.59
C ARG A 67 -20.65 5.16 -1.55
N LYS A 68 -19.40 5.05 -1.13
CA LYS A 68 -18.44 6.15 -0.91
C LYS A 68 -17.11 5.74 -1.52
N PRO A 69 -16.30 6.69 -1.99
CA PRO A 69 -15.04 6.37 -2.64
C PRO A 69 -14.06 5.73 -1.64
N VAL A 70 -13.17 4.90 -2.18
CA VAL A 70 -12.01 4.33 -1.48
C VAL A 70 -10.72 4.80 -2.14
N TYR A 71 -9.62 4.78 -1.40
CA TYR A 71 -8.30 5.04 -1.93
C TYR A 71 -7.48 3.75 -1.92
N VAL A 72 -6.79 3.46 -3.03
CA VAL A 72 -5.89 2.31 -3.15
C VAL A 72 -4.55 2.80 -3.66
N SER A 73 -3.50 2.62 -2.86
CA SER A 73 -2.11 2.87 -3.24
C SER A 73 -1.37 1.55 -3.35
N ILE A 74 -0.70 1.32 -4.49
CA ILE A 74 0.02 0.07 -4.77
C ILE A 74 1.48 0.41 -5.05
N SER A 75 2.41 -0.26 -4.36
CA SER A 75 3.83 -0.14 -4.64
C SER A 75 4.13 -0.50 -6.10
N CYS A 76 4.87 0.36 -6.79
CA CYS A 76 5.06 0.27 -8.24
C CYS A 76 5.78 -0.99 -8.73
N ASN A 77 6.47 -1.72 -7.85
CA ASN A 77 7.16 -2.96 -8.15
C ASN A 77 6.24 -4.20 -8.15
N PHE A 78 4.95 -4.08 -7.79
CA PHE A 78 4.02 -5.21 -7.69
C PHE A 78 3.11 -5.49 -8.89
N PRO A 79 2.62 -4.52 -9.69
CA PRO A 79 1.56 -4.78 -10.67
C PRO A 79 1.85 -5.87 -11.71
N ALA A 80 3.13 -6.16 -11.97
CA ALA A 80 3.55 -7.18 -12.92
C ALA A 80 3.90 -8.54 -12.26
N ILE A 81 3.83 -8.65 -10.92
CA ILE A 81 4.16 -9.89 -10.22
C ILE A 81 2.91 -10.77 -10.16
N PRO A 82 2.95 -12.02 -10.68
CA PRO A 82 1.83 -12.94 -10.57
C PRO A 82 1.53 -13.29 -9.11
N HIS A 83 0.25 -13.22 -8.74
CA HIS A 83 -0.24 -13.68 -7.43
C HIS A 83 -1.27 -14.79 -7.64
N PRO A 84 -1.19 -15.92 -6.92
CA PRO A 84 -2.03 -17.09 -7.18
C PRO A 84 -3.53 -16.82 -7.02
N THR A 85 -3.92 -15.84 -6.22
CA THR A 85 -5.32 -15.50 -5.97
C THR A 85 -5.93 -14.54 -7.00
N PHE A 86 -5.11 -13.87 -7.82
CA PHE A 86 -5.64 -13.05 -8.92
C PHE A 86 -5.86 -13.91 -10.17
N SER A 87 -7.08 -13.85 -10.73
CA SER A 87 -7.39 -14.49 -12.00
C SER A 87 -6.49 -13.94 -13.11
N ARG A 88 -5.99 -14.83 -13.97
CA ARG A 88 -5.23 -14.43 -15.17
C ARG A 88 -6.14 -13.94 -16.28
N GLU A 89 -7.39 -14.39 -16.29
CA GLU A 89 -8.38 -13.92 -17.25
C GLU A 89 -9.02 -12.64 -16.70
N PRO A 90 -9.04 -11.55 -17.50
CA PRO A 90 -9.71 -10.33 -17.09
C PRO A 90 -11.19 -10.61 -16.87
N VAL A 91 -11.73 -10.12 -15.76
CA VAL A 91 -13.16 -10.20 -15.48
C VAL A 91 -13.90 -9.44 -16.61
N PRO A 92 -14.92 -10.03 -17.25
CA PRO A 92 -15.68 -9.35 -18.29
C PRO A 92 -16.23 -8.01 -17.77
N PHE A 93 -15.90 -6.93 -18.46
CA PHE A 93 -16.35 -5.59 -18.09
C PHE A 93 -17.85 -5.46 -18.35
N PHE A 94 -18.66 -5.43 -17.29
CA PHE A 94 -20.09 -5.17 -17.37
C PHE A 94 -20.37 -3.69 -17.09
N LEU A 95 -20.57 -2.91 -18.16
CA LEU A 95 -21.25 -1.62 -18.04
C LEU A 95 -22.73 -1.89 -17.84
N ALA A 96 -23.25 -1.58 -16.66
CA ALA A 96 -24.70 -1.47 -16.50
C ALA A 96 -25.23 -0.45 -17.52
N PRO A 97 -26.35 -0.71 -18.21
CA PRO A 97 -26.96 0.27 -19.10
C PRO A 97 -27.21 1.56 -18.32
N LYS A 98 -26.97 2.72 -18.94
CA LYS A 98 -27.39 4.00 -18.34
C LYS A 98 -28.92 3.97 -18.14
N PRO A 99 -29.44 4.43 -16.99
CA PRO A 99 -30.88 4.56 -16.78
C PRO A 99 -31.51 5.55 -17.77
#